data_AF-A0A7C4RHC0-F1
#
_entry.id   AF-A0A7C4RHC0-F1
#
_cell.length_a   1.000
_cell.length_b   1.000
_cell.length_c   1.000
_cell.angle_alpha   90.00
_cell.angle_beta   90.00
_cell.angle_gamma   90.00
#
_symmetry.space_group_name_H-M   'P 1'
#
loop_
_entity.id
_entity.type
_entity.pdbx_description
1 polymer ?
#
loop_
_entity_poly.entity_id
_entity_poly.type
_entity_poly.pdbx_seq_one_letter_code
_entity_poly.pdbx_strand_id
1 'polypeptide(L)'
;MTTRFRNPKEADIVRPCNANIQKTLELVQDMIALADKGDLEREDVGCGIMYGIMRDAAYRLKQIAEKEKQAHILKGWWNASC
;
A
#
# COMPACT_ATOMS: atom_id res chain seq x y z
N MET A 1 22.54 8.68 33.44
CA MET A 1 21.53 9.42 32.65
C MET A 1 22.23 10.00 31.43
N THR A 2 22.26 9.28 30.31
CA THR A 2 22.86 9.76 29.06
C THR A 2 21.75 10.21 28.13
N THR A 3 21.44 11.50 28.19
CA THR A 3 20.53 12.16 27.26
C THR A 3 21.18 12.13 25.88
N ARG A 4 20.77 11.20 25.01
CA ARG A 4 21.16 11.21 23.59
C ARG A 4 20.57 12.46 22.96
N PHE A 5 21.41 13.46 22.70
CA PHE A 5 21.08 14.56 21.81
C PHE A 5 20.73 13.95 20.44
N ARG A 6 19.46 14.06 20.03
CA ARG A 6 19.04 13.73 18.66
C ARG A 6 19.71 14.69 17.70
N ASN A 7 20.26 14.16 16.63
CA ASN A 7 20.99 14.91 15.63
C ASN A 7 19.98 15.69 14.75
N PRO A 8 20.16 16.99 14.46
CA PRO A 8 19.19 17.77 13.67
C PRO A 8 18.90 17.27 12.25
N LYS A 9 19.67 16.30 11.73
CA LYS A 9 19.39 15.62 10.44
C LYS A 9 18.32 14.53 10.53
N GLU A 10 17.71 14.36 11.70
CA GLU A 10 16.69 13.36 12.03
C GLU A 10 15.28 13.99 12.07
N ALA A 11 15.13 15.18 11.47
CA ALA A 11 13.83 15.81 11.22
C ALA A 11 13.14 15.06 10.07
N ASP A 12 11.94 14.53 10.34
CA ASP A 12 10.98 13.90 9.42
C ASP A 12 11.27 14.11 7.91
N ILE A 13 12.18 13.32 7.35
CA ILE A 13 12.31 13.24 5.90
C ILE A 13 11.16 12.35 5.46
N VAL A 14 10.00 12.96 5.19
CA VAL A 14 8.92 12.31 4.45
C VAL A 14 9.50 11.97 3.07
N ARG A 15 9.97 10.73 2.93
CA ARG A 15 10.60 10.30 1.68
C ARG A 15 9.52 10.26 0.59
N PRO A 16 9.77 10.81 -0.61
CA PRO A 16 8.79 10.77 -1.70
C PRO A 16 8.30 9.35 -2.05
N CYS A 17 9.14 8.32 -1.82
CA CYS A 17 8.74 6.93 -2.02
C CYS A 17 7.62 6.46 -1.07
N ASN A 18 7.48 7.03 0.14
CA ASN A 18 6.38 6.72 1.04
C ASN A 18 5.03 7.09 0.42
N ALA A 19 4.96 8.26 -0.24
CA ALA A 19 3.75 8.70 -0.92
C ALA A 19 3.36 7.77 -2.06
N ASN A 20 4.34 7.19 -2.77
CA ASN A 20 4.07 6.21 -3.82
C ASN A 20 3.52 4.91 -3.24
N ILE A 21 4.10 4.40 -2.15
CA ILE A 21 3.59 3.21 -1.45
C ILE A 21 2.16 3.45 -0.94
N GLN A 22 1.89 4.62 -0.37
CA GLN A 22 0.56 5.02 0.07
C GLN A 22 -0.44 5.03 -1.09
N LYS A 23 -0.10 5.68 -2.21
CA LYS A 23 -0.92 5.68 -3.42
C LYS A 23 -1.13 4.28 -3.99
N THR A 24 -0.12 3.41 -3.91
CA THR A 24 -0.28 2.00 -4.31
C THR A 24 -1.32 1.29 -3.43
N LEU A 25 -1.31 1.53 -2.12
CA LEU A 25 -2.32 0.96 -1.22
C LEU A 25 -3.72 1.50 -1.49
N GLU A 26 -3.85 2.77 -1.87
CA GLU A 26 -5.12 3.37 -2.31
C GLU A 26 -5.62 2.73 -3.61
N LEU A 27 -4.77 2.62 -4.63
CA LEU A 27 -5.11 1.95 -5.90
C LEU A 27 -5.50 0.48 -5.69
N VAL A 28 -4.86 -0.21 -4.76
CA VAL A 28 -5.23 -1.58 -4.39
C VAL A 28 -6.67 -1.64 -3.85
N GLN A 29 -7.11 -0.66 -3.06
CA GLN A 29 -8.51 -0.62 -2.60
C GLN A 29 -9.46 -0.41 -3.76
N ASP A 30 -9.12 0.49 -4.69
CA ASP A 30 -9.92 0.73 -5.88
C ASP A 30 -9.99 -0.52 -6.77
N MET A 31 -8.89 -1.25 -6.92
CA MET A 31 -8.86 -2.53 -7.66
C MET A 31 -9.76 -3.58 -7.01
N ILE A 32 -9.72 -3.73 -5.69
CA ILE A 32 -10.57 -4.70 -4.96
C ILE A 32 -12.05 -4.31 -5.13
N ALA A 33 -12.38 -3.04 -4.90
CA ALA A 33 -13.76 -2.55 -5.02
C ALA A 33 -14.30 -2.71 -6.45
N LEU A 34 -13.48 -2.42 -7.47
CA LEU A 34 -13.85 -2.59 -8.87
C LEU A 34 -14.02 -4.07 -9.23
N ALA A 35 -13.13 -4.94 -8.77
CA ALA A 35 -13.23 -6.38 -9.00
C ALA A 35 -14.50 -6.96 -8.37
N ASP A 36 -14.83 -6.56 -7.15
CA ASP A 36 -16.04 -7.04 -6.45
C ASP A 36 -17.32 -6.53 -7.12
N LYS A 37 -17.37 -5.25 -7.48
CA LYS A 37 -18.48 -4.69 -8.26
C LYS A 37 -18.63 -5.41 -9.60
N GLY A 38 -17.53 -5.57 -10.33
CA GLY A 38 -17.52 -6.18 -11.64
C GLY A 38 -17.93 -7.65 -11.65
N ASP A 39 -17.53 -8.41 -10.62
CA ASP A 39 -17.92 -9.81 -10.44
C ASP A 39 -19.42 -9.96 -10.12
N LEU A 40 -20.01 -8.98 -9.41
CA LEU A 40 -21.46 -8.90 -9.18
C LEU A 40 -22.25 -8.54 -10.44
N GLU A 41 -21.71 -7.66 -11.27
CA GLU A 41 -22.36 -7.13 -12.49
C GLU A 41 -22.06 -7.95 -13.76
N ARG A 42 -21.30 -9.06 -13.66
CA ARG A 42 -20.83 -9.79 -14.85
C ARG A 42 -21.97 -10.43 -15.64
N GLU A 43 -21.93 -10.25 -16.96
CA GLU A 43 -22.88 -10.84 -17.92
C GLU A 43 -22.32 -12.05 -18.66
N ASP A 44 -20.99 -12.27 -18.59
CA ASP A 44 -20.31 -13.39 -19.22
C ASP A 44 -19.17 -13.99 -18.38
N VAL A 45 -18.60 -15.08 -18.90
CA VAL A 45 -17.46 -15.78 -18.29
C VAL A 45 -16.17 -14.97 -18.39
N GLY A 46 -15.98 -14.20 -19.45
CA GLY A 46 -14.79 -13.39 -19.69
C GLY A 46 -14.62 -12.29 -18.64
N CYS A 47 -15.69 -11.58 -18.31
CA CYS A 47 -15.75 -10.62 -17.21
C CYS A 47 -15.37 -11.29 -15.88
N GLY A 48 -15.90 -12.48 -15.60
CA GLY A 48 -15.56 -13.24 -14.39
C GLY A 48 -14.06 -13.56 -14.29
N ILE A 49 -13.44 -13.97 -15.39
CA ILE A 49 -11.99 -14.21 -15.46
C ILE A 49 -11.22 -12.91 -15.21
N MET A 50 -11.60 -11.82 -15.87
CA MET A 50 -10.94 -10.53 -15.75
C MET A 50 -10.99 -9.99 -14.31
N TYR A 51 -12.16 -10.00 -13.67
CA TYR A 51 -12.31 -9.51 -12.30
C TYR A 51 -11.66 -10.44 -11.28
N GLY A 52 -11.64 -11.75 -11.52
CA GLY A 52 -10.85 -12.70 -10.73
C GLY A 52 -9.35 -12.37 -10.76
N ILE A 53 -8.78 -12.15 -11.95
CA ILE A 53 -7.37 -11.76 -12.13
C ILE A 53 -7.09 -10.41 -11.44
N MET A 54 -7.98 -9.43 -11.61
CA MET A 54 -7.84 -8.11 -10.98
C MET A 54 -7.79 -8.23 -9.45
N ARG A 55 -8.69 -9.03 -8.87
CA ARG A 55 -8.75 -9.28 -7.42
C ARG A 55 -7.46 -9.91 -6.91
N ASP A 56 -6.98 -10.97 -7.57
CA ASP A 56 -5.74 -11.66 -7.20
C ASP A 56 -4.52 -10.75 -7.27
N ALA A 57 -4.42 -9.96 -8.35
CA ALA A 57 -3.36 -8.98 -8.53
C ALA A 57 -3.38 -7.91 -7.42
N ALA A 58 -4.58 -7.42 -7.06
CA ALA A 58 -4.75 -6.42 -6.01
C ALA A 58 -4.25 -6.95 -4.65
N TYR A 59 -4.65 -8.16 -4.25
CA TYR A 59 -4.20 -8.75 -2.99
C TYR A 59 -2.69 -9.04 -2.97
N ARG A 60 -2.12 -9.48 -4.09
CA ARG A 60 -0.66 -9.67 -4.20
C ARG A 60 0.09 -8.34 -4.06
N LEU A 61 -0.40 -7.29 -4.72
CA LEU A 61 0.20 -5.96 -4.64
C LEU A 61 0.06 -5.38 -3.23
N LYS A 62 -1.10 -5.56 -2.59
CA LYS A 62 -1.36 -5.18 -1.18
C LYS A 62 -0.27 -5.73 -0.26
N GLN A 63 -0.04 -7.04 -0.32
CA GLN A 63 0.94 -7.71 0.54
C GLN A 63 2.36 -7.16 0.34
N ILE A 64 2.76 -6.86 -0.90
CA ILE A 64 4.10 -6.33 -1.19
C ILE A 64 4.21 -4.88 -0.70
N ALA A 65 3.20 -4.05 -0.94
CA ALA A 65 3.18 -2.65 -0.53
C ALA A 65 3.14 -2.51 1.01
N GLU A 66 2.36 -3.33 1.71
CA GLU A 66 2.32 -3.36 3.18
C GLU A 66 3.67 -3.79 3.77
N LYS A 67 4.32 -4.79 3.17
CA LYS A 67 5.68 -5.20 3.58
C LYS A 67 6.69 -4.07 3.42
N GLU A 68 6.66 -3.34 2.31
CA GLU A 68 7.57 -2.21 2.09
C GLU A 68 7.28 -1.05 3.05
N LYS A 69 5.99 -0.74 3.28
CA LYS A 69 5.57 0.23 4.30
C LYS A 69 6.13 -0.15 5.68
N GLN A 70 5.99 -1.41 6.08
CA GLN A 70 6.52 -1.89 7.35
C GLN A 70 8.05 -1.80 7.41
N ALA A 71 8.74 -2.14 6.32
CA ALA A 71 10.19 -1.98 6.24
C ALA A 71 10.63 -0.51 6.39
N HIS A 72 9.88 0.44 5.82
CA HIS A 72 10.13 1.88 6.01
C HIS A 72 9.89 2.32 7.46
N ILE A 73 8.83 1.83 8.12
CA ILE A 73 8.56 2.10 9.53
C ILE A 73 9.71 1.60 10.41
N LEU A 74 10.17 0.36 10.20
CA LEU A 74 11.27 -0.26 10.96
C LEU A 74 12.60 0.49 10.76
N LYS A 75 12.83 1.09 9.60
CA LYS A 75 14.00 1.93 9.30
C LYS A 75 13.88 3.36 9.84
N GLY A 76 12.75 3.73 10.44
CA GLY A 76 12.46 5.11 10.85
C GLY A 76 12.25 6.08 9.68
N TRP A 77 11.95 5.56 8.48
CA TRP A 77 11.70 6.36 7.27
C TRP A 77 10.24 6.76 7.12
N TRP A 78 9.36 6.17 7.92
CA TRP A 78 7.93 6.43 7.91
C TRP A 78 7.44 6.52 9.35
N ASN A 79 6.88 7.67 9.73
CA ASN A 79 6.27 7.86 11.03
C ASN A 79 4.87 7.21 11.04
N ALA A 80 4.70 6.13 11.80
CA ALA A 80 3.43 5.41 11.90
C ALA A 80 2.37 6.14 12.77
N SER A 81 2.70 7.31 13.31
CA SER A 81 1.91 8.04 14.31
C SER A 81 1.08 9.19 13.74
N CYS A 82 0.96 9.31 12.41
CA CYS A 82 0.23 10.39 11.74
C CYS A 82 -1.18 9.95 11.34
#